data_AF-A0A4R3X3E8-F1
#
_entry.id   AF-A0A4R3X3E8-F1
#
_cell.length_a   1.000
_cell.length_b   1.000
_cell.length_c   1.000
_cell.angle_alpha   90.00
_cell.angle_beta   90.00
_cell.angle_gamma   90.00
#
_symmetry.space_group_name_H-M   'P 1'
#
loop_
_entity.id
_entity.type
_entity.pdbx_description
1 polymer ?
#
loop_
_entity_poly.entity_id
_entity_poly.type
_entity_poly.pdbx_seq_one_letter_code
_entity_poly.pdbx_strand_id
1 'polypeptide(L)' 'MAYRKRNGKDTWHWCRNCGNWPTSDYEEKPSKPAQGELCNECLSKDKAGTCTK' A
#
# COMPACT_ATOMS: atom_id res chain seq x y z
N MET A 1 5.46 -8.62 -5.27
CA MET A 1 5.18 -7.42 -4.43
C MET A 1 3.75 -7.53 -3.95
N ALA A 2 3.50 -7.34 -2.66
CA ALA A 2 2.14 -7.40 -2.11
C ALA A 2 1.57 -5.99 -1.92
N TYR A 3 0.37 -5.76 -2.44
CA TYR A 3 -0.42 -4.55 -2.20
C TYR A 3 -1.43 -4.86 -1.11
N ARG A 4 -1.47 -4.07 -0.05
CA ARG A 4 -2.43 -4.18 1.04
C ARG A 4 -3.34 -2.97 1.11
N LYS A 5 -4.62 -3.21 1.38
CA LYS A 5 -5.62 -2.17 1.60
C LYS A 5 -6.44 -2.54 2.81
N ARG A 6 -6.67 -1.61 3.73
CA ARG A 6 -7.56 -1.87 4.87
C ARG A 6 -9.00 -2.03 4.39
N ASN A 7 -9.73 -3.02 4.91
CA ASN A 7 -11.15 -3.20 4.60
C ASN A 7 -11.93 -1.91 4.89
N GLY A 8 -12.81 -1.52 3.97
CA GLY A 8 -13.57 -0.27 4.05
C GLY A 8 -12.80 1.01 3.68
N LYS A 9 -11.50 0.92 3.35
CA LYS A 9 -10.75 2.01 2.70
C LYS A 9 -10.54 1.70 1.23
N ASP A 10 -10.31 2.74 0.45
CA ASP A 10 -10.01 2.63 -0.99
C ASP A 10 -8.52 2.79 -1.31
N THR A 11 -7.68 3.03 -0.29
CA THR A 11 -6.26 3.34 -0.45
C THR A 11 -5.37 2.11 -0.29
N TRP A 12 -4.59 1.81 -1.33
CA TRP A 12 -3.63 0.71 -1.36
C TRP A 12 -2.22 1.14 -0.95
N HIS A 13 -1.60 0.29 -0.17
CA HIS A 13 -0.26 0.43 0.36
C HIS A 13 0.60 -0.73 -0.15
N TRP A 14 1.84 -0.47 -0.56
CA TRP A 14 2.81 -1.52 -0.94
C TRP A 14 4.15 -1.37 -0.21
N CYS A 15 4.32 -0.29 0.57
CA CYS A 15 5.48 -0.08 1.40
C CYS A 15 5.18 -0.55 2.83
N ARG A 16 5.85 -1.62 3.28
CA ARG A 16 5.79 -2.16 4.66
C ARG A 16 6.22 -1.16 5.72
N ASN A 17 7.04 -0.18 5.36
CA ASN A 17 7.43 0.93 6.22
C ASN A 17 6.51 2.16 6.11
N CYS A 18 5.33 2.01 5.48
CA CYS A 18 4.33 3.07 5.46
C CYS A 18 3.71 3.22 6.85
N GLY A 19 3.53 4.45 7.33
CA GLY A 19 2.89 4.70 8.63
C GLY A 19 1.42 4.23 8.68
N ASN A 20 0.79 4.14 7.51
CA ASN A 20 -0.57 3.62 7.34
C ASN A 20 -0.60 2.17 6.85
N TRP A 21 0.53 1.46 6.89
CA TRP A 21 0.59 0.06 6.49
C TRP A 21 -0.37 -0.78 7.34
N PRO A 22 -1.36 -1.44 6.73
CA PRO A 22 -2.31 -2.21 7.51
C PRO A 22 -1.70 -3.55 7.92
N THR A 23 -1.78 -3.83 9.22
CA THR A 23 -1.26 -5.05 9.88
C THR A 23 -2.37 -6.04 10.27
N SER A 24 -3.62 -5.59 10.27
CA SER A 24 -4.82 -6.40 10.51
C SER A 24 -5.98 -5.87 9.66
N ASP A 25 -6.96 -6.74 9.39
CA ASP A 25 -8.19 -6.41 8.64
C ASP A 25 -7.92 -5.72 7.29
N TYR A 26 -7.08 -6.37 6.48
CA TYR A 26 -6.68 -5.88 5.17
C TYR A 26 -6.87 -6.92 4.09
N GLU A 27 -7.16 -6.43 2.89
CA GLU A 27 -7.08 -7.20 1.66
C GLU A 27 -5.65 -7.11 1.13
N GLU A 28 -5.06 -8.25 0.76
CA GLU A 28 -3.76 -8.32 0.11
C GLU A 28 -3.93 -8.79 -1.34
N LYS A 29 -3.26 -8.13 -2.28
CA LYS A 29 -3.20 -8.51 -3.69
C LYS A 29 -1.77 -8.63 -4.17
N PRO A 30 -1.44 -9.65 -5.00
CA PRO A 30 -0.10 -9.83 -5.54
C PRO A 30 0.23 -8.86 -6.69
N SER A 31 -0.77 -8.12 -7.19
CA SER A 31 -0.63 -7.20 -8.32
C SER A 31 -1.23 -5.83 -8.00
N LYS A 32 -0.81 -4.83 -8.78
CA LYS A 32 -1.35 -3.47 -8.67
C LYS A 32 -2.87 -3.55 -8.88
N PRO A 33 -3.67 -3.01 -7.96
CA PRO A 33 -5.12 -3.02 -8.06
C PRO A 33 -5.58 -2.21 -9.28
N ALA A 34 -6.60 -2.72 -9.97
CA ALA A 34 -7.24 -2.01 -11.09
C ALA A 34 -8.11 -0.83 -10.62
N GLN A 35 -8.57 -0.89 -9.37
CA GLN A 35 -9.47 0.07 -8.74
C GLN A 35 -8.95 0.40 -7.34
N GLY A 36 -8.99 1.67 -6.99
CA GLY A 36 -8.52 2.18 -5.70
C GLY A 36 -7.46 3.26 -5.82
N GLU A 37 -7.39 4.10 -4.80
CA GLU A 37 -6.34 5.09 -4.66
C GLU A 37 -5.02 4.44 -4.21
N LEU A 38 -3.89 5.00 -4.62
CA LEU A 38 -2.58 4.59 -4.13
C LEU A 38 -2.17 5.52 -3.00
N CYS A 39 -1.57 4.98 -1.95
CA CYS A 39 -1.08 5.79 -0.84
C CYS A 39 0.01 6.76 -1.33
N ASN A 40 -0.22 8.07 -1.17
CA ASN A 40 0.74 9.13 -1.52
C ASN A 40 2.08 8.99 -0.78
N GLU A 41 2.07 8.50 0.45
CA GLU A 41 3.30 8.22 1.20
C GLU A 41 4.09 7.08 0.56
N CYS A 42 3.41 6.01 0.15
CA CYS A 42 4.04 4.91 -0.57
C CYS A 42 4.60 5.38 -1.92
N LEU A 43 3.88 6.23 -2.67
CA LEU A 43 4.38 6.85 -3.91
C LEU A 43 5.65 7.65 -3.66
N SER A 44 5.64 8.48 -2.62
CA SER A 44 6.77 9.33 -2.26
C SER A 44 7.98 8.51 -1.85
N LYS A 45 7.79 7.45 -1.04
CA LYS A 45 8.86 6.55 -0.61
C LYS A 45 9.40 5.69 -1.75
N ASP A 46 8.54 5.23 -2.66
CA ASP A 46 8.97 4.48 -3.84
C ASP A 46 9.82 5.36 -4.77
N LYS A 47 9.36 6.60 -5.01
CA LYS A 47 10.12 7.60 -5.77
C LYS A 47 11.45 7.98 -5.09
N ALA A 48 11.48 8.02 -3.76
CA ALA A 48 12.68 8.28 -2.97
C ALA A 48 13.59 7.05 -2.79
N GLY A 49 13.18 5.85 -3.23
CA GLY A 49 13.93 4.61 -3.02
C GLY A 49 13.96 4.13 -1.56
N THR A 50 13.12 4.66 -0.68
CA THR A 50 13.05 4.32 0.75
C THR A 50 11.88 3.39 1.08
N CYS A 51 11.10 2.98 0.07
CA CYS A 51 9.97 2.06 0.25
C CYS A 51 10.44 0.61 0.48
N THR A 52 9.96 -0.01 1.55
CA THR A 52 10.22 -1.43 1.84
C THR A 52 9.09 -2.29 1.28
N LYS A 53 9.31 -2.95 0.14
CA LYS A 53 8.30 -3.79 -0.55
C LYS A 53 8.16 -5.17 0.09
#